data_AF-A0AAX6N181-F1
#
_entry.id   AF-A0AAX6N181-F1
#
_cell.length_a   1.000
_cell.length_b   1.000
_cell.length_c   1.000
_cell.angle_alpha   90.00
_cell.angle_beta   90.00
_cell.angle_gamma   90.00
#
_symmetry.space_group_name_H-M   'P 1'
#
loop_
_entity.id
_entity.type
_entity.pdbx_description
1 polymer ?
#
loop_
_entity_poly.entity_id
_entity_poly.type
_entity_poly.pdbx_seq_one_letter_code
_entity_poly.pdbx_strand_id
1 'polypeptide(L)'
;MVQNQSTKMYRGNCHCTAYVFEVELPETIKTGLEANCSYSYKRGGIYMSPDNDDDITFVKGDPTTLSNYTFGGVKHQAIPPPWTPPKFTGPEPPAEIEAAKIHTGGCHCGAVTLAIKSKPIDSTYDGLIMECDCSICTRNAYCWIYPNKPQVTIVGASGMGYYSFGGGVWRKSFCRTCGVSVHNRIEDYSPEQIEKELPVEQRQWARDHLDWSPVNLRVIDGVDLGALNVTRVNGSERSGPPKPGGYVDP
;
A
#
# COMPACT_ATOMS: atom_id res chain seq x y z
N MET A 1 -16.83 14.12 -33.71
CA MET A 1 -15.51 14.00 -34.38
C MET A 1 -14.53 13.60 -33.30
N VAL A 2 -14.11 12.33 -33.26
CA VAL A 2 -13.06 11.90 -32.34
C VAL A 2 -11.78 12.55 -32.87
N GLN A 3 -11.18 13.44 -32.08
CA GLN A 3 -9.88 14.00 -32.46
C GLN A 3 -8.90 12.84 -32.58
N ASN A 4 -8.21 12.76 -33.71
CA ASN A 4 -7.10 11.84 -33.94
C ASN A 4 -5.97 12.25 -32.99
N GLN A 5 -6.03 11.80 -31.73
CA GLN A 5 -4.99 12.07 -30.74
C GLN A 5 -3.78 11.18 -31.08
N SER A 6 -2.58 11.77 -31.10
CA SER A 6 -1.36 10.98 -31.21
C SER A 6 -1.25 10.05 -30.01
N THR A 7 -0.91 8.79 -30.27
CA THR A 7 -0.67 7.77 -29.26
C THR A 7 0.83 7.47 -29.19
N LYS A 8 1.25 6.87 -28.08
CA LYS A 8 2.56 6.22 -27.97
C LYS A 8 2.46 4.98 -27.09
N MET A 9 3.42 4.09 -27.26
CA MET A 9 3.58 2.93 -26.40
C MET A 9 4.20 3.35 -25.07
N TYR A 10 3.52 3.02 -23.99
CA TYR A 10 4.02 3.12 -22.62
C TYR A 10 4.40 1.74 -22.12
N ARG A 11 5.45 1.65 -21.32
CA ARG A 11 5.89 0.41 -20.68
C ARG A 11 5.53 0.45 -19.19
N GLY A 12 4.87 -0.59 -18.72
CA GLY A 12 4.48 -0.78 -17.33
C GLY A 12 4.93 -2.13 -16.78
N ASN A 13 5.08 -2.23 -15.47
CA ASN A 13 5.54 -3.45 -14.81
C ASN A 13 5.09 -3.53 -13.35
N CYS A 14 4.97 -4.76 -12.84
CA CYS A 14 4.95 -4.96 -11.39
C CYS A 14 6.33 -4.62 -10.80
N HIS A 15 6.39 -4.27 -9.51
CA HIS A 15 7.65 -3.83 -8.88
C HIS A 15 8.80 -4.84 -9.01
N CYS A 16 8.52 -6.15 -8.99
CA CYS A 16 9.56 -7.17 -9.19
C CYS A 16 9.89 -7.48 -10.65
N THR A 17 9.23 -6.84 -11.62
CA THR A 17 9.39 -7.06 -13.08
C THR A 17 9.05 -8.48 -13.57
N ALA A 18 8.41 -9.30 -12.74
CA ALA A 18 7.92 -10.62 -13.16
C ALA A 18 6.89 -10.49 -14.29
N TYR A 19 6.10 -9.42 -14.25
CA TYR A 19 5.19 -9.00 -15.31
C TYR A 19 5.64 -7.66 -15.86
N VAL A 20 5.71 -7.58 -17.18
CA VAL A 20 5.97 -6.36 -17.94
C VAL A 20 4.97 -6.33 -19.07
N PHE A 21 4.33 -5.18 -19.25
CA PHE A 21 3.35 -4.96 -20.29
C PHE A 21 3.64 -3.65 -21.01
N GLU A 22 3.16 -3.56 -22.23
CA GLU A 22 3.15 -2.35 -23.03
C GLU A 22 1.70 -1.97 -23.29
N VAL A 23 1.41 -0.68 -23.23
CA VAL A 23 0.06 -0.15 -23.44
C VAL A 23 0.11 1.05 -24.35
N GLU A 24 -0.73 1.06 -25.39
CA GLU A 24 -0.89 2.21 -26.27
C GLU A 24 -1.82 3.22 -25.61
N LEU A 25 -1.34 4.44 -25.37
CA LEU A 25 -2.09 5.51 -24.71
C LEU A 25 -1.84 6.85 -25.42
N PRO A 26 -2.69 7.87 -25.21
CA PRO A 26 -2.43 9.22 -25.72
C PRO A 26 -1.02 9.71 -25.34
N GLU A 27 -0.33 10.35 -26.28
CA GLU A 27 1.07 10.78 -26.14
C GLU A 27 1.31 11.63 -24.88
N THR A 28 0.29 12.40 -24.49
CA THR A 28 0.23 13.15 -23.23
C THR A 28 -1.00 12.74 -22.43
N ILE A 29 -0.77 12.15 -21.26
CA ILE A 29 -1.83 11.81 -20.29
C ILE A 29 -2.13 13.06 -19.46
N LYS A 30 -3.29 13.67 -19.66
CA LYS A 30 -3.72 14.89 -18.95
C LYS A 30 -4.75 14.62 -17.85
N THR A 31 -5.39 13.46 -17.89
CA THR A 31 -6.51 13.09 -17.02
C THR A 31 -6.35 11.67 -16.55
N GLY A 32 -6.81 11.40 -15.32
CA GLY A 32 -6.96 10.06 -14.78
C GLY A 32 -8.19 9.99 -13.88
N LEU A 33 -8.70 8.78 -13.65
CA LEU A 33 -9.84 8.54 -12.78
C LEU A 33 -9.36 8.08 -11.40
N GLU A 34 -9.69 8.86 -10.38
CA GLU A 34 -9.64 8.41 -8.99
C GLU A 34 -11.07 8.12 -8.52
N ALA A 35 -11.35 6.86 -8.18
CA ALA A 35 -12.66 6.45 -7.71
C ALA A 35 -12.67 6.31 -6.18
N ASN A 36 -13.73 6.79 -5.54
CA ASN A 36 -13.91 6.74 -4.09
C ASN A 36 -14.60 5.45 -3.60
N CYS A 37 -14.80 4.46 -4.46
CA CYS A 37 -15.30 3.16 -4.02
C CYS A 37 -14.28 2.52 -3.07
N SER A 38 -14.76 1.70 -2.15
CA SER A 38 -13.91 1.15 -1.08
C SER A 38 -12.70 0.37 -1.59
N TYR A 39 -12.77 -0.23 -2.79
CA TYR A 39 -11.62 -0.93 -3.38
C TYR A 39 -10.58 0.05 -3.92
N SER A 40 -10.98 0.91 -4.84
CA SER A 40 -10.10 1.87 -5.50
C SER A 40 -9.46 2.84 -4.51
N TYR A 41 -10.24 3.33 -3.53
CA TYR A 41 -9.74 4.21 -2.47
C TYR A 41 -8.66 3.52 -1.62
N LYS A 42 -8.93 2.29 -1.16
CA LYS A 42 -8.00 1.49 -0.33
C LYS A 42 -6.73 1.08 -1.10
N ARG A 43 -6.82 0.93 -2.42
CA ARG A 43 -5.68 0.68 -3.32
C ARG A 43 -4.94 1.95 -3.75
N GLY A 44 -5.56 3.12 -3.60
CA GLY A 44 -5.05 4.41 -4.06
C GLY A 44 -4.80 4.49 -5.58
N GLY A 45 -5.61 3.77 -6.35
CA GLY A 45 -5.42 3.67 -7.80
C GLY A 45 -5.89 4.92 -8.55
N ILE A 46 -5.02 5.44 -9.42
CA ILE A 46 -5.39 6.36 -10.50
C ILE A 46 -5.47 5.51 -11.76
N TYR A 47 -6.65 5.44 -12.36
CA TYR A 47 -6.93 4.56 -13.47
C TYR A 47 -7.04 5.33 -14.79
N MET A 48 -6.51 4.74 -15.84
CA MET A 48 -6.84 5.07 -17.22
C MET A 48 -7.25 3.75 -17.88
N SER A 49 -8.40 3.76 -18.55
CA SER A 49 -8.86 2.61 -19.32
C SER A 49 -8.41 2.82 -20.76
N PRO A 50 -7.67 1.87 -21.36
CA PRO A 50 -7.48 1.89 -22.81
C PRO A 50 -8.83 1.74 -23.52
N ASP A 51 -8.89 2.10 -24.79
CA ASP A 51 -10.12 2.04 -25.58
C ASP A 51 -10.50 0.59 -25.91
N ASN A 52 -9.50 -0.31 -26.04
CA ASN A 52 -9.68 -1.73 -26.27
C ASN A 52 -8.84 -2.59 -25.30
N ASP A 53 -9.33 -3.79 -24.95
CA ASP A 53 -8.59 -4.74 -24.11
C ASP A 53 -7.27 -5.21 -24.79
N ASP A 54 -7.23 -5.22 -26.12
CA ASP A 54 -6.05 -5.57 -26.93
C ASP A 54 -4.96 -4.48 -26.91
N ASP A 55 -5.24 -3.29 -26.38
CA ASP A 55 -4.27 -2.20 -26.27
C ASP A 55 -3.22 -2.48 -25.18
N ILE A 56 -3.36 -3.55 -24.39
CA ILE A 56 -2.36 -4.00 -23.40
C ILE A 56 -1.72 -5.32 -23.86
N THR A 57 -0.43 -5.28 -24.15
CA THR A 57 0.37 -6.46 -24.50
C THR A 57 1.32 -6.83 -23.38
N PHE A 58 1.19 -8.04 -22.81
CA PHE A 58 2.16 -8.57 -21.85
C PHE A 58 3.42 -9.07 -22.59
N VAL A 59 4.53 -8.38 -22.41
CA VAL A 59 5.84 -8.73 -23.01
C VAL A 59 6.67 -9.64 -22.12
N LYS A 60 6.29 -9.79 -20.84
CA LYS A 60 6.86 -10.74 -19.89
C LYS A 60 5.81 -11.14 -18.86
N GLY A 61 5.81 -12.42 -18.49
CA GLY A 61 4.88 -13.01 -17.52
C GLY A 61 3.55 -13.43 -18.18
N ASP A 62 2.99 -14.54 -17.70
CA ASP A 62 1.70 -15.05 -18.20
C ASP A 62 0.55 -14.40 -17.41
N PRO A 63 -0.24 -13.49 -17.99
CA PRO A 63 -1.31 -12.80 -17.28
C PRO A 63 -2.38 -13.74 -16.71
N THR A 64 -2.52 -14.97 -17.21
CA THR A 64 -3.46 -15.96 -16.66
C THR A 64 -3.07 -16.44 -15.26
N THR A 65 -1.80 -16.24 -14.87
CA THR A 65 -1.29 -16.59 -13.53
C THR A 65 -1.46 -15.46 -12.51
N LEU A 66 -1.95 -14.29 -12.94
CA LEU A 66 -2.31 -13.20 -12.03
C LEU A 66 -3.56 -13.56 -11.22
N SER A 67 -3.51 -13.26 -9.92
CA SER A 67 -4.68 -13.40 -9.06
C SER A 67 -5.67 -12.30 -9.38
N ASN A 68 -6.87 -12.71 -9.84
CA ASN A 68 -7.97 -11.80 -10.10
C ASN A 68 -8.92 -11.81 -8.91
N TYR A 69 -9.22 -10.62 -8.40
CA TYR A 69 -10.26 -10.45 -7.42
C TYR A 69 -11.52 -9.91 -8.13
N THR A 70 -12.66 -10.59 -7.95
CA THR A 70 -13.96 -10.15 -8.46
C THR A 70 -14.93 -9.88 -7.31
N PHE A 71 -15.55 -8.69 -7.30
CA PHE A 71 -16.60 -8.36 -6.33
C PHE A 71 -17.97 -8.58 -6.99
N GLY A 72 -18.81 -9.45 -6.43
CA GLY A 72 -20.23 -9.56 -6.79
C GLY A 72 -20.56 -9.98 -8.23
N GLY A 73 -19.61 -10.56 -8.99
CA GLY A 73 -19.84 -11.00 -10.36
C GLY A 73 -20.04 -9.88 -11.39
N VAL A 74 -19.83 -8.61 -11.03
CA VAL A 74 -20.03 -7.46 -11.93
C VAL A 74 -18.78 -6.59 -12.01
N LYS A 75 -18.42 -6.19 -13.24
CA LYS A 75 -17.42 -5.15 -13.54
C LYS A 75 -17.73 -3.89 -12.73
N HIS A 76 -16.78 -3.35 -11.95
CA HIS A 76 -16.80 -2.08 -11.18
C HIS A 76 -18.10 -1.23 -11.26
N GLN A 77 -19.23 -1.77 -10.82
CA GLN A 77 -20.49 -1.06 -10.70
C GLN A 77 -20.77 -1.00 -9.22
N ALA A 78 -21.00 0.21 -8.72
CA ALA A 78 -21.54 0.42 -7.38
C ALA A 78 -22.98 -0.10 -7.39
N ILE A 79 -23.16 -1.42 -7.23
CA ILE A 79 -24.48 -2.01 -7.10
C ILE A 79 -24.89 -1.93 -5.62
N PRO A 80 -26.12 -1.47 -5.33
CA PRO A 80 -26.69 -1.52 -4.00
C PRO A 80 -26.76 -2.95 -3.42
N PRO A 81 -26.63 -3.11 -2.09
CA PRO A 81 -26.42 -2.05 -1.12
C PRO A 81 -24.98 -1.52 -1.15
N PRO A 82 -24.77 -0.23 -0.82
CA PRO A 82 -23.43 0.35 -0.73
C PRO A 82 -22.55 -0.52 0.19
N TRP A 83 -21.32 -0.76 -0.25
CA TRP A 83 -20.33 -1.52 0.52
C TRP A 83 -20.28 -0.96 1.95
N THR A 84 -20.48 -1.84 2.93
CA THR A 84 -20.38 -1.49 4.35
C THR A 84 -19.04 -2.00 4.87
N PRO A 85 -18.25 -1.17 5.58
CA PRO A 85 -16.98 -1.60 6.12
C PRO A 85 -17.12 -2.85 7.02
N PRO A 86 -16.30 -3.89 6.82
CA PRO A 86 -16.25 -5.04 7.72
C PRO A 86 -15.94 -4.59 9.15
N LYS A 87 -16.77 -5.00 10.11
CA LYS A 87 -16.58 -4.65 11.52
C LYS A 87 -15.36 -5.37 12.09
N PHE A 88 -14.46 -4.63 12.73
CA PHE A 88 -13.39 -5.20 13.55
C PHE A 88 -13.99 -5.91 14.78
N THR A 89 -13.53 -7.14 15.04
CA THR A 89 -14.03 -8.01 16.14
C THR A 89 -12.92 -8.52 17.04
N GLY A 90 -11.69 -8.03 16.85
CA GLY A 90 -10.55 -8.37 17.68
C GLY A 90 -10.53 -7.65 19.03
N PRO A 91 -9.56 -7.98 19.90
CA PRO A 91 -9.34 -7.22 21.11
C PRO A 91 -8.87 -5.80 20.80
N GLU A 92 -9.10 -4.87 21.73
CA GLU A 92 -8.52 -3.54 21.63
C GLU A 92 -6.99 -3.60 21.75
N PRO A 93 -6.24 -2.74 21.03
CA PRO A 93 -4.80 -2.67 21.19
C PRO A 93 -4.39 -2.30 22.63
N PRO A 94 -3.37 -2.97 23.21
CA PRO A 94 -3.04 -2.84 24.64
C PRO A 94 -2.32 -1.55 25.04
N ALA A 95 -1.96 -0.66 24.10
CA ALA A 95 -1.26 0.58 24.43
C ALA A 95 -2.05 1.46 25.41
N GLU A 96 -1.33 2.16 26.29
CA GLU A 96 -1.88 3.18 27.18
C GLU A 96 -1.50 4.56 26.62
N ILE A 97 -2.49 5.33 26.18
CA ILE A 97 -2.30 6.63 25.53
C ILE A 97 -3.35 7.59 26.08
N GLU A 98 -2.91 8.76 26.55
CA GLU A 98 -3.81 9.82 26.99
C GLU A 98 -4.67 10.35 25.83
N ALA A 99 -5.96 10.54 26.08
CA ALA A 99 -6.94 11.00 25.08
C ALA A 99 -6.98 10.13 23.80
N ALA A 100 -6.72 8.83 23.95
CA ALA A 100 -6.77 7.88 22.84
C ALA A 100 -8.17 7.75 22.24
N LYS A 101 -8.20 7.46 20.94
CA LYS A 101 -9.34 6.92 20.22
C LYS A 101 -8.93 5.59 19.59
N ILE A 102 -9.91 4.70 19.44
CA ILE A 102 -9.79 3.48 18.65
C ILE A 102 -10.27 3.79 17.24
N HIS A 103 -9.39 3.59 16.27
CA HIS A 103 -9.68 3.72 14.84
C HIS A 103 -9.67 2.33 14.22
N THR A 104 -10.79 1.90 13.63
CA THR A 104 -10.90 0.59 13.00
C THR A 104 -10.79 0.68 11.49
N GLY A 105 -10.41 -0.42 10.88
CA GLY A 105 -10.36 -0.51 9.43
C GLY A 105 -10.03 -1.90 8.97
N GLY A 106 -9.67 -2.02 7.70
CA GLY A 106 -9.33 -3.29 7.10
C GLY A 106 -9.23 -3.24 5.59
N CYS A 107 -8.82 -4.37 5.05
CA CYS A 107 -8.85 -4.60 3.62
C CYS A 107 -10.30 -4.57 3.09
N HIS A 108 -10.46 -4.43 1.78
CA HIS A 108 -11.79 -4.33 1.19
C HIS A 108 -12.67 -5.55 1.49
N CYS A 109 -12.14 -6.77 1.31
CA CYS A 109 -12.93 -8.00 1.41
C CYS A 109 -13.22 -8.45 2.84
N GLY A 110 -12.67 -7.77 3.85
CA GLY A 110 -12.86 -8.11 5.27
C GLY A 110 -12.04 -9.29 5.79
N ALA A 111 -11.28 -9.99 4.93
CA ALA A 111 -10.41 -11.09 5.36
C ALA A 111 -9.30 -10.64 6.35
N VAL A 112 -8.94 -9.36 6.30
CA VAL A 112 -8.02 -8.71 7.23
C VAL A 112 -8.68 -7.44 7.75
N THR A 113 -8.83 -7.35 9.07
CA THR A 113 -9.31 -6.14 9.77
C THR A 113 -8.31 -5.75 10.85
N LEU A 114 -8.32 -4.49 11.26
CA LEU A 114 -7.42 -3.98 12.28
C LEU A 114 -8.05 -2.87 13.12
N ALA A 115 -7.43 -2.63 14.27
CA ALA A 115 -7.67 -1.47 15.11
C ALA A 115 -6.33 -0.78 15.44
N ILE A 116 -6.35 0.55 15.45
CA ILE A 116 -5.27 1.41 15.93
C ILE A 116 -5.76 2.16 17.16
N LYS A 117 -5.00 2.13 18.25
CA LYS A 117 -5.16 3.01 19.40
C LYS A 117 -4.15 4.15 19.30
N SER A 118 -4.64 5.37 19.08
CA SER A 118 -3.81 6.57 18.92
C SER A 118 -4.58 7.82 19.37
N LYS A 119 -3.92 8.99 19.38
CA LYS A 119 -4.64 10.27 19.34
C LYS A 119 -5.60 10.32 18.13
N PRO A 120 -6.62 11.20 18.13
CA PRO A 120 -7.51 11.37 16.97
C PRO A 120 -6.72 11.56 15.67
N ILE A 121 -7.05 10.79 14.63
CA ILE A 121 -6.48 10.93 13.28
C ILE A 121 -7.36 11.92 12.52
N ASP A 122 -7.11 13.20 12.73
CA ASP A 122 -7.77 14.32 12.06
C ASP A 122 -6.75 15.45 11.82
N SER A 123 -7.21 16.65 11.48
CA SER A 123 -6.35 17.82 11.22
C SER A 123 -5.48 18.23 12.42
N THR A 124 -5.75 17.72 13.62
CA THR A 124 -4.98 17.99 14.85
C THR A 124 -3.93 16.91 15.15
N TYR A 125 -3.86 15.85 14.35
CA TYR A 125 -2.89 14.78 14.54
C TYR A 125 -1.46 15.31 14.41
N ASP A 126 -0.66 15.13 15.46
CA ASP A 126 0.71 15.64 15.60
C ASP A 126 1.80 14.58 15.32
N GLY A 127 1.39 13.32 15.07
CA GLY A 127 2.30 12.25 14.70
C GLY A 127 2.67 12.28 13.21
N LEU A 128 3.66 11.45 12.86
CA LEU A 128 4.12 11.33 11.48
C LEU A 128 3.08 10.63 10.60
N ILE A 129 2.63 11.34 9.57
CA ILE A 129 1.90 10.79 8.41
C ILE A 129 2.77 11.00 7.18
N MET A 130 3.03 9.93 6.41
CA MET A 130 4.01 9.96 5.32
C MET A 130 3.49 9.39 4.01
N GLU A 131 3.72 10.14 2.94
CA GLU A 131 3.74 9.66 1.56
C GLU A 131 5.20 9.66 1.05
N CYS A 132 5.60 8.60 0.38
CA CYS A 132 6.96 8.40 -0.10
C CYS A 132 6.94 8.17 -1.62
N ASP A 133 7.85 8.80 -2.35
CA ASP A 133 7.91 8.74 -3.81
C ASP A 133 8.74 7.56 -4.36
N CYS A 134 9.26 6.68 -3.50
CA CYS A 134 10.07 5.55 -3.97
C CYS A 134 9.24 4.56 -4.82
N SER A 135 9.94 3.75 -5.62
CA SER A 135 9.35 2.89 -6.66
C SER A 135 8.15 2.05 -6.20
N ILE A 136 8.19 1.46 -5.00
CA ILE A 136 7.08 0.65 -4.47
C ILE A 136 5.94 1.51 -3.89
N CYS A 137 6.27 2.67 -3.31
CA CYS A 137 5.31 3.50 -2.58
C CYS A 137 4.41 4.25 -3.56
N THR A 138 4.99 4.81 -4.63
CA THR A 138 4.25 5.44 -5.72
C THR A 138 3.32 4.43 -6.41
N ARG A 139 3.82 3.21 -6.70
CA ARG A 139 3.03 2.15 -7.37
C ARG A 139 1.81 1.67 -6.58
N ASN A 140 1.82 1.81 -5.25
CA ASN A 140 0.71 1.39 -4.39
C ASN A 140 0.04 2.54 -3.63
N ALA A 141 0.41 3.79 -3.96
CA ALA A 141 -0.11 5.03 -3.38
C ALA A 141 -0.23 4.99 -1.85
N TYR A 142 0.81 4.54 -1.17
CA TYR A 142 0.77 4.39 0.28
C TYR A 142 0.69 5.75 1.01
N CYS A 143 -0.13 5.79 2.06
CA CYS A 143 -0.13 6.86 3.05
C CYS A 143 0.03 6.21 4.44
N TRP A 144 1.20 6.33 5.06
CA TRP A 144 1.54 5.61 6.29
C TRP A 144 1.35 6.47 7.53
N ILE A 145 0.82 5.88 8.59
CA ILE A 145 0.98 6.31 9.97
C ILE A 145 1.93 5.33 10.68
N TYR A 146 2.67 5.78 11.70
CA TYR A 146 3.73 5.01 12.37
C TYR A 146 3.44 4.72 13.86
N PRO A 147 2.37 3.99 14.19
CA PRO A 147 2.17 3.49 15.55
C PRO A 147 3.15 2.35 15.88
N ASN A 148 3.37 2.11 17.17
CA ASN A 148 4.12 0.97 17.67
C ASN A 148 3.25 -0.29 17.79
N LYS A 149 3.86 -1.47 17.91
CA LYS A 149 3.19 -2.78 18.02
C LYS A 149 2.05 -2.81 19.06
N PRO A 150 2.19 -2.27 20.28
CA PRO A 150 1.10 -2.27 21.26
C PRO A 150 -0.11 -1.43 20.86
N GLN A 151 0.04 -0.51 19.90
CA GLN A 151 -1.02 0.36 19.42
C GLN A 151 -1.85 -0.26 18.29
N VAL A 152 -1.44 -1.43 17.76
CA VAL A 152 -2.09 -2.04 16.60
C VAL A 152 -2.52 -3.46 16.92
N THR A 153 -3.77 -3.80 16.62
CA THR A 153 -4.26 -5.19 16.61
C THR A 153 -4.76 -5.53 15.22
N ILE A 154 -4.33 -6.69 14.70
CA ILE A 154 -4.72 -7.19 13.37
C ILE A 154 -5.42 -8.54 13.55
N VAL A 155 -6.59 -8.68 12.96
CA VAL A 155 -7.33 -9.96 12.85
C VAL A 155 -7.26 -10.44 11.40
N GLY A 156 -7.02 -11.73 11.21
CA GLY A 156 -6.88 -12.34 9.88
C GLY A 156 -5.47 -12.28 9.28
N ALA A 157 -4.43 -12.15 10.11
CA ALA A 157 -3.04 -12.05 9.65
C ALA A 157 -2.57 -13.23 8.77
N SER A 158 -3.16 -14.42 8.90
CA SER A 158 -2.91 -15.57 8.04
C SER A 158 -3.32 -15.33 6.57
N GLY A 159 -4.29 -14.43 6.34
CA GLY A 159 -4.71 -13.98 5.00
C GLY A 159 -3.78 -12.93 4.38
N MET A 160 -2.68 -12.55 5.03
CA MET A 160 -1.76 -11.53 4.55
C MET A 160 -0.60 -12.12 3.73
N GLY A 161 -0.26 -11.44 2.64
CA GLY A 161 0.96 -11.60 1.88
C GLY A 161 1.98 -10.56 2.35
N TYR A 162 3.26 -10.87 2.16
CA TYR A 162 4.36 -9.96 2.50
C TYR A 162 5.29 -9.83 1.30
N TYR A 163 5.65 -8.59 0.98
CA TYR A 163 6.60 -8.25 -0.07
C TYR A 163 7.79 -7.51 0.55
N SER A 164 8.98 -8.08 0.33
CA SER A 164 10.26 -7.55 0.80
C SER A 164 11.18 -7.33 -0.40
N PHE A 165 11.96 -6.27 -0.34
CA PHE A 165 12.89 -5.87 -1.39
C PHE A 165 14.02 -5.03 -0.77
N GLY A 166 15.06 -4.72 -1.56
CA GLY A 166 16.21 -3.95 -1.07
C GLY A 166 16.91 -4.69 0.08
N GLY A 167 17.10 -3.99 1.21
CA GLY A 167 17.71 -4.57 2.42
C GLY A 167 16.89 -5.62 3.15
N GLY A 168 15.64 -5.88 2.74
CA GLY A 168 14.81 -6.94 3.33
C GLY A 168 14.24 -6.63 4.73
N VAL A 169 14.66 -5.55 5.38
CA VAL A 169 14.24 -5.16 6.73
C VAL A 169 12.74 -4.84 6.79
N TRP A 170 12.21 -4.17 5.76
CA TRP A 170 10.80 -3.85 5.65
C TRP A 170 10.01 -4.96 4.94
N ARG A 171 8.83 -5.29 5.48
CA ARG A 171 7.85 -6.15 4.83
C ARG A 171 6.57 -5.36 4.59
N LYS A 172 6.29 -5.09 3.31
CA LYS A 172 5.03 -4.48 2.86
C LYS A 172 3.96 -5.56 2.84
N SER A 173 2.91 -5.41 3.64
CA SER A 173 1.87 -6.44 3.72
C SER A 173 0.58 -6.05 3.00
N PHE A 174 -0.07 -7.05 2.43
CA PHE A 174 -1.30 -6.89 1.67
C PHE A 174 -2.24 -8.07 1.91
N CYS A 175 -3.54 -7.87 1.76
CA CYS A 175 -4.51 -8.97 1.78
C CYS A 175 -4.29 -9.86 0.55
N ARG A 176 -4.09 -11.18 0.72
CA ARG A 176 -3.91 -12.10 -0.41
C ARG A 176 -5.16 -12.25 -1.27
N THR A 177 -6.32 -11.99 -0.68
CA THR A 177 -7.60 -12.06 -1.40
C THR A 177 -7.75 -10.82 -2.28
N CYS A 178 -7.90 -9.62 -1.70
CA CYS A 178 -8.20 -8.41 -2.48
C CYS A 178 -6.98 -7.53 -2.81
N GLY A 179 -5.75 -7.93 -2.49
CA GLY A 179 -4.53 -7.17 -2.80
C GLY A 179 -4.37 -5.83 -2.08
N VAL A 180 -5.33 -5.37 -1.27
CA VAL A 180 -5.23 -4.09 -0.54
C VAL A 180 -4.06 -4.15 0.43
N SER A 181 -3.18 -3.14 0.38
CA SER A 181 -2.06 -3.00 1.31
C SER A 181 -2.54 -2.44 2.65
N VAL A 182 -2.20 -3.14 3.73
CA VAL A 182 -2.82 -2.92 5.04
C VAL A 182 -1.81 -2.33 6.02
N HIS A 183 -0.63 -2.93 6.10
CA HIS A 183 0.31 -2.74 7.20
C HIS A 183 1.75 -2.92 6.71
N ASN A 184 2.71 -2.36 7.42
CA ASN A 184 4.11 -2.73 7.31
C ASN A 184 4.56 -3.33 8.64
N ARG A 185 5.39 -4.35 8.56
CA ARG A 185 6.19 -4.76 9.71
C ARG A 185 7.66 -4.73 9.36
N ILE A 186 8.44 -4.46 10.38
CA ILE A 186 9.84 -4.86 10.40
C ILE A 186 9.88 -6.32 10.83
N GLU A 187 10.78 -7.11 10.26
CA GLU A 187 10.96 -8.48 10.74
C GLU A 187 11.41 -8.46 12.20
N ASP A 188 10.95 -9.44 12.99
CA ASP A 188 11.24 -9.53 14.41
C ASP A 188 12.67 -10.07 14.64
N TYR A 189 13.66 -9.29 14.20
CA TYR A 189 15.06 -9.65 14.34
C TYR A 189 15.46 -9.66 15.82
N SER A 190 16.08 -10.76 16.25
CA SER A 190 16.87 -10.76 17.48
C SER A 190 18.12 -9.88 17.32
N PRO A 191 18.72 -9.39 18.43
CA PRO A 191 19.97 -8.65 18.37
C PRO A 191 21.08 -9.37 17.58
N GLU A 192 21.15 -10.69 17.71
CA GLU A 192 22.12 -11.54 16.99
C GLU A 192 21.85 -11.55 15.48
N GLN A 193 20.58 -11.64 15.07
CA GLN A 193 20.21 -11.59 13.65
C GLN A 193 20.50 -10.24 13.03
N ILE A 194 20.29 -9.13 13.76
CA ILE A 194 20.66 -7.80 13.27
C ILE A 194 22.15 -7.75 12.92
N GLU A 195 23.01 -8.28 13.78
CA GLU A 195 24.45 -8.27 13.55
C GLU A 195 24.92 -9.23 12.45
N LYS A 196 24.24 -10.37 12.29
CA LYS A 196 24.65 -11.42 11.35
C LYS A 196 24.07 -11.25 9.95
N GLU A 197 22.82 -10.81 9.85
CA GLU A 197 22.03 -10.86 8.61
C GLU A 197 21.94 -9.49 7.92
N LEU A 198 21.99 -8.39 8.68
CA LEU A 198 21.80 -7.05 8.12
C LEU A 198 23.12 -6.37 7.74
N PRO A 199 23.15 -5.63 6.61
CA PRO A 199 24.26 -4.72 6.29
C PRO A 199 24.49 -3.73 7.42
N VAL A 200 25.75 -3.37 7.68
CA VAL A 200 26.18 -2.55 8.82
C VAL A 200 25.38 -1.24 8.89
N GLU A 201 25.17 -0.62 7.75
CA GLU A 201 24.42 0.63 7.60
C GLU A 201 22.92 0.52 7.92
N GLN A 202 22.36 -0.70 8.00
CA GLN A 202 20.96 -0.96 8.34
C GLN A 202 20.74 -1.30 9.81
N ARG A 203 21.79 -1.71 10.53
CA ARG A 203 21.65 -2.30 11.86
C ARG A 203 21.08 -1.34 12.88
N GLN A 204 21.59 -0.11 12.89
CA GLN A 204 21.12 0.91 13.82
C GLN A 204 19.66 1.26 13.52
N TRP A 205 19.34 1.48 12.25
CA TRP A 205 17.98 1.74 11.83
C TRP A 205 17.04 0.59 12.23
N ALA A 206 17.43 -0.68 12.04
CA ALA A 206 16.61 -1.81 12.45
C ALA A 206 16.34 -1.78 13.97
N ARG A 207 17.37 -1.57 14.79
CA ARG A 207 17.26 -1.46 16.25
C ARG A 207 16.28 -0.39 16.69
N ASP A 208 16.39 0.80 16.11
CA ASP A 208 15.59 1.98 16.50
C ASP A 208 14.10 1.85 16.17
N HIS A 209 13.73 0.87 15.34
CA HIS A 209 12.37 0.76 14.82
C HIS A 209 11.74 -0.62 15.01
N LEU A 210 12.37 -1.57 15.71
CA LEU A 210 11.83 -2.93 15.90
C LEU A 210 10.41 -2.95 16.48
N ASP A 211 9.99 -1.92 17.19
CA ASP A 211 8.65 -1.78 17.77
C ASP A 211 7.64 -1.16 16.81
N TRP A 212 8.05 -0.67 15.64
CA TRP A 212 7.14 -0.05 14.67
C TRP A 212 6.18 -1.05 14.05
N SER A 213 4.94 -0.58 13.88
CA SER A 213 3.84 -1.32 13.26
C SER A 213 3.06 -0.43 12.28
N PRO A 214 3.68 0.15 11.23
CA PRO A 214 3.02 1.18 10.43
C PRO A 214 1.77 0.68 9.71
N VAL A 215 0.72 1.50 9.68
CA VAL A 215 -0.57 1.15 9.06
C VAL A 215 -0.86 2.09 7.90
N ASN A 216 -1.44 1.56 6.82
CA ASN A 216 -1.85 2.36 5.68
C ASN A 216 -3.15 3.10 6.03
N LEU A 217 -3.14 4.43 6.10
CA LEU A 217 -4.31 5.21 6.47
C LEU A 217 -5.48 5.02 5.50
N ARG A 218 -5.21 4.65 4.24
CA ARG A 218 -6.26 4.32 3.26
C ARG A 218 -7.16 3.18 3.71
N VAL A 219 -6.72 2.32 4.63
CA VAL A 219 -7.54 1.19 5.14
C VAL A 219 -8.34 1.54 6.39
N ILE A 220 -8.15 2.70 6.99
CA ILE A 220 -8.90 3.16 8.17
C ILE A 220 -10.23 3.77 7.73
N ASP A 221 -11.30 3.35 8.39
CA ASP A 221 -12.64 3.78 8.01
C ASP A 221 -12.92 5.20 8.56
N GLY A 222 -13.48 6.06 7.71
CA GLY A 222 -13.86 7.43 8.10
C GLY A 222 -12.73 8.45 8.16
N VAL A 223 -11.50 8.10 7.77
CA VAL A 223 -10.38 9.04 7.67
C VAL A 223 -10.43 9.80 6.35
N ASP A 224 -10.46 11.14 6.43
CA ASP A 224 -10.29 12.02 5.27
C ASP A 224 -8.81 12.41 5.11
N LEU A 225 -8.10 11.75 4.19
CA LEU A 225 -6.70 12.04 3.90
C LEU A 225 -6.47 13.48 3.43
N GLY A 226 -7.46 14.12 2.81
CA GLY A 226 -7.36 15.51 2.33
C GLY A 226 -7.33 16.54 3.46
N ALA A 227 -7.80 16.17 4.65
CA ALA A 227 -7.80 17.01 5.84
C ALA A 227 -6.55 16.84 6.73
N LEU A 228 -5.65 15.91 6.38
CA LEU A 228 -4.47 15.58 7.19
C LEU A 228 -3.22 16.34 6.72
N ASN A 229 -2.32 16.61 7.66
CA ASN A 229 -0.99 17.15 7.34
C ASN A 229 -0.04 16.01 6.92
N VAL A 230 -0.03 15.68 5.63
CA VAL A 230 0.78 14.59 5.08
C VAL A 230 2.19 15.08 4.72
N THR A 231 3.20 14.47 5.34
CA THR A 231 4.61 14.72 4.99
C THR A 231 4.97 13.94 3.74
N ARG A 232 5.40 14.64 2.69
CA ARG A 232 5.95 14.00 1.48
C ARG A 232 7.45 13.89 1.59
N VAL A 233 7.97 12.69 1.39
CA VAL A 233 9.41 12.43 1.45
C VAL A 233 9.93 11.94 0.11
N ASN A 234 11.12 12.43 -0.25
CA ASN A 234 11.91 11.85 -1.33
C ASN A 234 12.56 10.55 -0.82
N GLY A 235 11.87 9.43 -1.06
CA GLY A 235 12.38 8.09 -0.79
C GLY A 235 13.19 7.52 -1.94
N SER A 236 13.10 8.10 -3.14
CA SER A 236 13.92 7.70 -4.28
C SER A 236 15.40 8.08 -4.11
N GLU A 237 15.69 9.15 -3.38
CA GLU A 237 17.04 9.67 -3.11
C GLU A 237 17.50 9.51 -1.66
N ARG A 238 16.62 9.15 -0.72
CA ARG A 238 16.99 8.98 0.70
C ARG A 238 17.99 7.84 0.88
N SER A 239 19.15 8.17 1.46
CA SER A 239 20.21 7.25 1.85
C SER A 239 19.86 6.47 3.14
N GLY A 240 19.59 5.18 2.96
CA GLY A 240 19.34 4.11 3.94
C GLY A 240 18.58 2.98 3.22
N PRO A 241 19.09 1.73 3.13
CA PRO A 241 19.75 1.31 1.89
C PRO A 241 18.82 0.60 0.90
N PRO A 242 19.15 0.74 -0.39
CA PRO A 242 19.95 -0.29 -1.07
C PRO A 242 21.33 0.29 -1.48
N LYS A 243 22.43 -0.48 -1.56
CA LYS A 243 22.85 -1.32 -2.72
C LYS A 243 24.14 -2.11 -2.35
N PRO A 244 24.34 -3.35 -2.85
CA PRO A 244 24.82 -3.55 -4.23
C PRO A 244 23.82 -4.33 -5.12
N GLY A 245 23.79 -4.01 -6.42
CA GLY A 245 22.83 -4.57 -7.38
C GLY A 245 21.54 -3.76 -7.51
N GLY A 246 21.63 -2.46 -7.25
CA GLY A 246 20.51 -1.54 -7.21
C GLY A 246 19.45 -1.79 -8.26
N TYR A 247 18.22 -1.96 -7.79
CA TYR A 247 17.04 -1.80 -8.62
C TYR A 247 17.13 -0.42 -9.28
N VAL A 248 17.54 -0.42 -10.53
CA VAL A 248 17.23 0.63 -11.50
C VAL A 248 15.82 0.28 -11.92
N ASP A 249 14.89 1.24 -11.84
CA ASP A 249 13.59 1.05 -12.49
C ASP A 249 13.89 0.70 -13.95
N PRO A 250 13.52 -0.49 -14.46
CA PRO A 250 13.90 -0.91 -15.81
C PRO A 250 13.40 0.05 -16.88
#